data_AF-A0A415CIT8-F1
#
_entry.id   AF-A0A415CIT8-F1
#
_cell.length_a   1.000
_cell.length_b   1.000
_cell.length_c   1.000
_cell.angle_alpha   90.00
_cell.angle_beta   90.00
_cell.angle_gamma   90.00
#
_symmetry.space_group_name_H-M   'P 1'
#
loop_
_entity.id
_entity.type
_entity.pdbx_description
1 polymer ?
#
loop_
_entity_poly.entity_id
_entity_poly.type
_entity_poly.pdbx_seq_one_letter_code
_entity_poly.pdbx_strand_id
1 'polypeptide(L)'
;MDITMNFTLGLTQGISWPWPIAVYLFLAGISGGAVAVAIMLNLYKKQTAQNTPILKAASLIGAVTIILGMVCLVADLTNPLWFWRILVYYNLTSVMSLGVIALIVYIPLVCILTLVAVRDSFKIGFLDGLIGWFDNHRCGLQWITLVFALTICAYTGFLISALIRFPLINQAVLPALFVASGLSAGTAAAKMVAAGMFGEDQHSADQKVLHGAEWPIMAAEALCIFMIAVALFTGNAAAQHAAQAFCTGTWATLFWVGVVGIGFVIPVVLCKAKGSGTFYLTGLCSVVGMMCLRLFILYAGQTYGI
;
A
#
# COMPACT_ATOMS: atom_id res chain seq x y z
N MET A 1 -24.21 -34.26 5.50
CA MET A 1 -24.72 -34.01 6.86
C MET A 1 -23.65 -34.54 7.81
N ASP A 2 -22.77 -33.78 8.45
CA ASP A 2 -22.57 -32.33 8.55
C ASP A 2 -21.08 -32.08 8.62
N ILE A 3 -20.53 -31.36 7.64
CA ILE A 3 -19.16 -30.85 7.66
C ILE A 3 -19.25 -29.44 8.27
N THR A 4 -19.63 -29.38 9.55
CA THR A 4 -19.32 -28.24 10.40
C THR A 4 -17.86 -28.41 10.81
N MET A 5 -16.97 -28.10 9.86
CA MET A 5 -15.57 -27.83 10.16
C MET A 5 -15.55 -26.79 11.29
N ASN A 6 -15.18 -27.24 12.49
CA ASN A 6 -14.98 -26.42 13.68
C ASN A 6 -14.04 -25.26 13.34
N PHE A 7 -14.64 -24.12 12.98
CA PHE A 7 -13.96 -22.85 12.72
C PHE A 7 -13.44 -22.19 14.02
N THR A 8 -13.71 -22.81 15.17
CA THR A 8 -13.50 -22.27 16.52
C THR A 8 -12.29 -22.84 17.25
N LEU A 9 -11.58 -23.83 16.70
CA LEU A 9 -10.45 -24.49 17.41
C LEU A 9 -9.05 -23.90 17.14
N GLY A 10 -8.95 -22.81 16.36
CA GLY A 10 -7.69 -22.07 16.15
C GLY A 10 -7.73 -20.60 16.58
N LEU A 11 -8.86 -20.12 17.13
CA LEU A 11 -9.12 -18.70 17.38
C LEU A 11 -9.11 -18.31 18.86
N THR A 12 -8.58 -19.19 19.73
CA THR A 12 -8.71 -19.09 21.18
C THR A 12 -7.42 -18.75 21.94
N GLN A 13 -6.24 -18.74 21.30
CA GLN A 13 -4.99 -18.27 21.93
C GLN A 13 -4.00 -17.79 20.87
N GLY A 14 -3.86 -16.47 20.67
CA GLY A 14 -2.76 -15.88 19.89
C GLY A 14 -3.16 -14.91 18.78
N ILE A 15 -2.20 -14.03 18.44
CA ILE A 15 -2.21 -13.09 17.30
C ILE A 15 -2.68 -13.83 16.04
N SER A 16 -3.87 -13.48 15.54
CA SER A 16 -4.48 -14.16 14.39
C SER A 16 -3.80 -13.79 13.06
N TRP A 17 -3.08 -12.67 13.02
CA TRP A 17 -2.32 -12.24 11.84
C TRP A 17 -0.87 -11.98 12.23
N PRO A 18 0.06 -12.87 11.87
CA PRO A 18 1.46 -12.68 12.19
C PRO A 18 2.07 -11.51 11.40
N TRP A 19 3.26 -11.08 11.84
CA TRP A 19 4.01 -9.96 11.23
C TRP A 19 4.23 -10.06 9.70
N PRO A 20 4.35 -11.24 9.05
CA PRO A 20 4.54 -11.31 7.60
C PRO A 20 3.36 -10.73 6.82
N ILE A 21 2.15 -10.80 7.37
CA ILE A 21 0.99 -10.25 6.69
C ILE A 21 1.01 -8.72 6.74
N ALA A 22 1.42 -8.12 7.86
CA ALA A 22 1.60 -6.68 7.95
C ALA A 22 2.60 -6.17 6.90
N VAL A 23 3.70 -6.92 6.73
CA VAL A 23 4.73 -6.65 5.72
C VAL A 23 4.15 -6.83 4.32
N TYR A 24 3.43 -7.91 4.03
CA TYR A 24 2.76 -8.09 2.74
C TYR A 24 1.82 -6.92 2.41
N LEU A 25 0.92 -6.56 3.33
CA LEU A 25 -0.04 -5.48 3.09
C LEU A 25 0.72 -4.18 2.82
N PHE A 26 1.77 -3.89 3.59
CA PHE A 26 2.68 -2.76 3.38
C PHE A 26 3.32 -2.74 2.00
N LEU A 27 3.95 -3.84 1.57
CA LEU A 27 4.57 -3.94 0.25
C LEU A 27 3.54 -3.80 -0.89
N ALA A 28 2.36 -4.41 -0.74
CA ALA A 28 1.27 -4.26 -1.71
C ALA A 28 0.78 -2.80 -1.79
N GLY A 29 0.72 -2.09 -0.66
CA GLY A 29 0.36 -0.68 -0.60
C GLY A 29 1.39 0.24 -1.26
N ILE A 30 2.69 0.00 -1.04
CA ILE A 30 3.76 0.73 -1.74
C ILE A 30 3.67 0.48 -3.25
N SER A 31 3.47 -0.78 -3.66
CA SER A 31 3.32 -1.11 -5.08
C SER A 31 2.18 -0.36 -5.73
N GLY A 32 0.97 -0.50 -5.17
CA GLY A 32 -0.23 0.15 -5.70
C GLY A 32 -0.12 1.66 -5.69
N GLY A 33 0.38 2.23 -4.59
CA GLY A 33 0.56 3.67 -4.44
C GLY A 33 1.57 4.26 -5.41
N ALA A 34 2.75 3.67 -5.54
CA ALA A 34 3.81 4.17 -6.43
C ALA A 34 3.33 4.15 -7.89
N VAL A 35 2.75 3.04 -8.34
CA VAL A 35 2.24 2.88 -9.71
C VAL A 35 1.06 3.81 -9.97
N ALA A 36 0.11 3.94 -9.03
CA ALA A 36 -1.04 4.83 -9.19
C ALA A 36 -0.62 6.30 -9.33
N VAL A 37 0.31 6.75 -8.48
CA VAL A 37 0.82 8.13 -8.51
C VAL A 37 1.53 8.44 -9.81
N ALA A 38 2.41 7.54 -10.27
CA ALA A 38 3.14 7.77 -11.51
C ALA A 38 2.20 7.84 -12.73
N ILE A 39 1.15 7.01 -12.75
CA ILE A 39 0.13 7.06 -13.79
C ILE A 39 -0.70 8.34 -13.69
N MET A 40 -1.15 8.73 -12.49
CA MET A 40 -1.89 9.98 -12.28
C MET A 40 -1.09 11.21 -12.73
N LEU A 41 0.21 11.24 -12.45
CA LEU A 41 1.10 12.31 -12.88
C LEU A 41 1.21 12.39 -14.42
N ASN A 42 1.39 11.24 -15.08
CA ASN A 42 1.46 11.18 -16.54
C ASN A 42 0.15 11.59 -17.22
N LEU A 43 -1.00 11.19 -16.65
CA LEU A 43 -2.33 11.61 -17.12
C LEU A 43 -2.54 13.12 -16.92
N TYR A 44 -2.15 13.67 -15.78
CA TYR A 44 -2.28 15.09 -15.46
C TYR A 44 -1.44 15.97 -16.40
N LYS A 45 -0.20 15.56 -16.70
CA LYS A 45 0.68 16.31 -17.61
C LYS A 45 0.44 16.04 -19.09
N LYS A 46 -0.49 15.14 -19.44
CA LYS A 46 -0.72 14.67 -20.82
C LYS A 46 0.57 14.18 -21.50
N GLN A 47 1.53 13.68 -20.72
CA GLN A 47 2.82 13.15 -21.17
C GLN A 47 2.75 11.62 -21.31
N THR A 48 1.59 11.11 -21.73
CA THR A 48 1.29 9.68 -21.87
C THR A 48 2.25 8.94 -22.81
N ALA A 49 2.97 9.67 -23.66
CA ALA A 49 3.93 9.16 -24.65
C ALA A 49 5.41 9.28 -24.24
N GLN A 50 5.75 9.89 -23.10
CA GLN A 50 7.13 10.01 -22.64
C GLN A 50 7.39 9.10 -21.44
N ASN A 51 8.45 8.29 -21.55
CA ASN A 51 8.92 7.46 -20.45
C ASN A 51 9.61 8.33 -19.40
N THR A 52 8.81 8.96 -18.53
CA THR A 52 9.33 9.78 -17.43
C THR A 52 10.16 8.90 -16.47
N PRO A 53 11.29 9.41 -15.96
CA PRO A 53 12.12 8.69 -14.98
C PRO A 53 11.32 8.27 -13.73
N ILE A 54 10.33 9.06 -13.32
CA ILE A 54 9.36 8.71 -12.27
C ILE A 54 8.53 7.48 -12.62
N LEU A 55 8.03 7.36 -13.86
CA LEU A 55 7.29 6.17 -14.28
C LEU A 55 8.16 4.92 -14.24
N LYS A 56 9.41 5.00 -14.71
CA LYS A 56 10.37 3.89 -14.65
C LYS A 56 10.66 3.46 -13.21
N ALA A 57 10.93 4.43 -12.34
CA ALA A 57 11.18 4.18 -10.93
C ALA A 57 9.96 3.56 -10.23
N ALA A 58 8.79 4.15 -10.40
CA ALA A 58 7.55 3.69 -9.78
C ALA A 58 7.11 2.31 -10.28
N SER A 59 7.25 2.02 -11.59
CA SER A 59 6.94 0.71 -12.14
C SER A 59 7.89 -0.36 -11.62
N LEU A 60 9.18 -0.04 -11.53
CA LEU A 60 10.20 -0.97 -11.01
C LEU A 60 9.98 -1.27 -9.53
N ILE A 61 9.74 -0.23 -8.71
CA ILE A 61 9.39 -0.41 -7.29
C ILE A 61 8.11 -1.23 -7.18
N GLY A 62 7.08 -0.91 -7.97
CA GLY A 62 5.83 -1.65 -7.99
C GLY A 62 6.04 -3.13 -8.26
N ALA A 63 6.76 -3.47 -9.33
CA ALA A 63 7.07 -4.85 -9.69
C ALA A 63 7.86 -5.58 -8.60
N VAL A 64 8.91 -4.95 -8.05
CA VAL A 64 9.75 -5.58 -7.01
C VAL A 64 8.94 -5.78 -5.72
N THR A 65 8.21 -4.76 -5.29
CA THR A 65 7.45 -4.81 -4.03
C THR A 65 6.26 -5.76 -4.11
N ILE A 66 5.56 -5.87 -5.25
CA ILE A 66 4.47 -6.83 -5.39
C ILE A 66 4.98 -8.28 -5.44
N ILE A 67 6.12 -8.56 -6.08
CA ILE A 67 6.73 -9.89 -6.11
C ILE A 67 7.17 -10.30 -4.71
N LEU A 68 7.87 -9.41 -3.99
CA LEU A 68 8.26 -9.65 -2.60
C LEU A 68 7.04 -9.83 -1.69
N GLY A 69 5.98 -9.05 -1.91
CA GLY A 69 4.70 -9.22 -1.22
C GLY A 69 4.08 -10.59 -1.49
N MET A 70 4.08 -11.05 -2.74
CA MET A 70 3.58 -12.37 -3.13
C MET A 70 4.35 -13.50 -2.42
N VAL A 71 5.67 -13.40 -2.34
CA VAL A 71 6.52 -14.36 -1.61
C VAL A 71 6.15 -14.39 -0.13
N CYS A 72 5.98 -13.22 0.50
CA CYS A 72 5.54 -13.13 1.90
C CYS A 72 4.15 -13.76 2.10
N LEU A 73 3.22 -13.53 1.18
CA LEU A 73 1.87 -14.10 1.24
C LEU A 73 1.92 -15.63 1.15
N VAL A 74 2.67 -16.19 0.18
CA VAL A 74 2.77 -17.64 -0.03
C VAL A 74 3.48 -18.32 1.15
N ALA A 75 4.49 -17.68 1.73
CA ALA A 75 5.21 -18.21 2.90
C ALA A 75 4.34 -18.23 4.17
N ASP A 76 3.38 -17.32 4.30
CA ASP A 76 2.49 -17.22 5.46
C ASP A 76 1.34 -18.25 5.43
N LEU A 77 1.01 -18.80 4.26
CA LEU A 77 0.02 -19.88 4.15
C LEU A 77 0.49 -21.11 4.95
N THR A 78 -0.33 -21.55 5.90
CA THR A 78 -0.11 -22.77 6.72
C THR A 78 0.26 -24.00 5.88
N ASN A 79 -0.20 -24.04 4.61
CA ASN A 79 0.33 -24.94 3.62
C ASN A 79 0.54 -24.23 2.26
N PRO A 80 1.78 -23.90 1.87
CA PRO A 80 2.07 -23.14 0.64
C PRO A 80 1.66 -23.89 -0.63
N LEU A 81 1.69 -25.22 -0.60
CA LEU A 81 1.36 -26.08 -1.74
C LEU A 81 -0.13 -26.09 -2.12
N TRP A 82 -1.03 -25.67 -1.22
CA TRP A 82 -2.47 -25.60 -1.50
C TRP A 82 -2.91 -24.26 -2.10
N PHE A 83 -1.99 -23.31 -2.32
CA PHE A 83 -2.29 -22.03 -2.97
C PHE A 83 -3.01 -22.23 -4.32
N TRP A 84 -2.62 -23.25 -5.10
CA TRP A 84 -3.26 -23.60 -6.37
C TRP A 84 -4.75 -23.93 -6.23
N ARG A 85 -5.18 -24.45 -5.09
CA ARG A 85 -6.59 -24.79 -4.85
C ARG A 85 -7.46 -23.56 -4.64
N ILE A 86 -6.91 -22.49 -4.06
CA ILE A 86 -7.58 -21.17 -3.96
C ILE A 86 -7.70 -20.52 -5.35
N LEU A 87 -6.76 -20.81 -6.26
CA LEU A 87 -6.80 -20.36 -7.67
C LEU A 87 -7.83 -21.12 -8.54
N VAL A 88 -8.40 -22.23 -8.05
CA VAL A 88 -9.35 -23.06 -8.80
C VAL A 88 -10.77 -23.01 -8.20
N TYR A 89 -10.87 -22.96 -6.86
CA TYR A 89 -12.16 -22.93 -6.16
C TYR A 89 -12.43 -21.53 -5.58
N TYR A 90 -13.01 -20.67 -6.41
CA TYR A 90 -13.35 -19.29 -6.03
C TYR A 90 -14.64 -19.22 -5.25
N ASN A 91 -14.63 -18.43 -4.17
CA ASN A 91 -15.86 -18.04 -3.47
C ASN A 91 -15.94 -16.51 -3.45
N LEU A 92 -16.78 -15.95 -4.32
CA LEU A 92 -16.93 -14.49 -4.52
C LEU A 92 -17.48 -13.76 -3.28
N THR A 93 -18.01 -14.50 -2.30
CA THR A 93 -18.48 -13.93 -1.03
C THR A 93 -17.34 -13.66 -0.05
N SER A 94 -16.15 -14.26 -0.24
CA SER A 94 -15.00 -14.08 0.64
C SER A 94 -14.10 -12.96 0.14
N VAL A 95 -13.84 -11.98 1.01
CA VAL A 95 -12.89 -10.88 0.75
C VAL A 95 -11.53 -11.46 0.33
N MET A 96 -11.03 -12.49 1.03
CA MET A 96 -9.75 -13.12 0.71
C MET A 96 -9.65 -13.62 -0.75
N SER A 97 -10.74 -14.20 -1.30
CA SER A 97 -10.78 -14.70 -2.68
C SER A 97 -10.75 -13.56 -3.70
N LEU A 98 -11.41 -12.43 -3.41
CA LEU A 98 -11.40 -11.25 -4.27
C LEU A 98 -9.99 -10.66 -4.40
N GLY A 99 -9.21 -10.68 -3.31
CA GLY A 99 -7.81 -10.25 -3.32
C GLY A 99 -6.94 -11.06 -4.25
N VAL A 100 -7.06 -12.39 -4.22
CA VAL A 100 -6.28 -13.28 -5.08
C VAL A 100 -6.59 -13.00 -6.55
N ILE A 101 -7.87 -12.81 -6.92
CA ILE A 101 -8.26 -12.44 -8.28
C ILE A 101 -7.65 -11.10 -8.69
N ALA A 102 -7.71 -10.09 -7.82
CA ALA A 102 -7.13 -8.78 -8.09
C ALA A 102 -5.60 -8.86 -8.28
N LEU A 103 -4.89 -9.65 -7.47
CA LEU A 103 -3.44 -9.85 -7.57
C LEU A 103 -3.05 -10.56 -8.87
N ILE A 104 -3.78 -11.61 -9.28
CA ILE A 104 -3.52 -12.34 -10.53
C ILE A 104 -3.59 -11.40 -11.74
N VAL A 105 -4.49 -10.42 -11.73
CA VAL A 105 -4.62 -9.46 -12.82
C VAL A 105 -3.58 -8.33 -12.69
N TYR A 106 -3.33 -7.84 -11.48
CA TYR A 106 -2.43 -6.71 -11.26
C TYR A 106 -0.95 -7.04 -11.47
N ILE A 107 -0.47 -8.19 -11.00
CA ILE A 107 0.94 -8.59 -11.15
C ILE A 107 1.40 -8.57 -12.62
N PRO A 108 0.73 -9.24 -13.58
CA PRO A 108 1.13 -9.17 -14.97
C PRO A 108 0.98 -7.76 -15.55
N LEU A 109 -0.04 -6.99 -15.16
CA LEU A 109 -0.19 -5.59 -15.61
C LEU A 109 1.00 -4.71 -15.20
N VAL A 110 1.44 -4.79 -13.94
CA VAL A 110 2.61 -4.03 -13.47
C VAL A 110 3.89 -4.53 -14.12
N CYS A 111 4.05 -5.84 -14.32
CA CYS A 111 5.19 -6.38 -15.06
C CYS A 111 5.24 -5.87 -16.50
N ILE A 112 4.10 -5.89 -17.22
CA ILE A 112 4.00 -5.35 -18.59
C ILE A 112 4.31 -3.85 -18.59
N LEU A 113 3.74 -3.09 -17.66
CA LEU A 113 3.99 -1.65 -17.55
C LEU A 113 5.47 -1.35 -17.26
N THR A 114 6.13 -2.18 -16.44
CA THR A 114 7.57 -2.08 -16.17
C THR A 114 8.40 -2.39 -17.41
N LEU A 115 8.07 -3.45 -18.15
CA LEU A 115 8.75 -3.79 -19.41
C LEU A 115 8.60 -2.66 -20.45
N VAL A 116 7.41 -2.08 -20.53
CA VAL A 116 7.09 -0.95 -21.41
C VAL A 116 7.85 0.31 -20.96
N ALA A 117 8.02 0.56 -19.67
CA ALA A 117 8.76 1.72 -19.15
C ALA A 117 10.28 1.57 -19.30
N VAL A 118 10.82 0.35 -19.16
CA VAL A 118 12.26 0.05 -19.25
C VAL A 118 12.73 -0.20 -20.69
N ARG A 119 11.82 -0.21 -21.68
CA ARG A 119 12.10 -0.42 -23.10
C ARG A 119 13.26 0.42 -23.66
N ASP A 120 13.39 1.68 -23.24
CA ASP A 120 14.47 2.56 -23.70
C ASP A 120 15.85 2.16 -23.16
N SER A 121 15.89 1.44 -22.03
CA SER A 121 17.12 1.07 -21.33
C SER A 121 17.55 -0.37 -21.61
N PHE A 122 16.63 -1.28 -21.92
CA PHE A 122 16.91 -2.67 -22.29
C PHE A 122 16.11 -3.08 -23.53
N LYS A 123 16.83 -3.34 -24.65
CA LYS A 123 16.23 -3.91 -25.87
C LYS A 123 16.02 -5.41 -25.67
N ILE A 124 14.78 -5.84 -25.46
CA ILE A 124 14.41 -7.25 -25.31
C ILE A 124 13.80 -7.72 -26.64
N GLY A 125 14.65 -8.16 -27.57
CA GLY A 125 14.26 -8.44 -28.96
C GLY A 125 13.18 -9.52 -29.18
N PHE A 126 12.82 -10.30 -28.16
CA PHE A 126 11.75 -11.30 -28.24
C PHE A 126 10.35 -10.75 -27.91
N LEU A 127 10.25 -9.65 -27.16
CA LEU A 127 8.97 -9.05 -26.74
C LEU A 127 8.64 -7.74 -27.48
N ASP A 128 9.51 -7.25 -28.36
CA ASP A 128 9.34 -5.95 -29.02
C ASP A 128 8.01 -5.82 -29.80
N GLY A 129 7.49 -6.91 -30.36
CA GLY A 129 6.18 -6.93 -31.05
C GLY A 129 4.99 -6.78 -30.09
N LEU A 130 5.03 -7.45 -28.93
CA LEU A 130 3.98 -7.35 -27.92
C LEU A 130 4.07 -6.01 -27.18
N ILE A 131 5.28 -5.55 -26.89
CA ILE A 131 5.57 -4.26 -26.27
C ILE A 131 5.11 -3.13 -27.19
N GLY A 132 5.33 -3.21 -28.50
CA GLY A 132 4.86 -2.21 -29.47
C GLY A 132 3.34 -2.09 -29.55
N TRP A 133 2.61 -3.19 -29.39
CA TRP A 133 1.14 -3.15 -29.33
C TRP A 133 0.61 -2.52 -28.04
N PHE A 134 1.24 -2.83 -26.90
CA PHE A 134 0.92 -2.21 -25.61
C PHE A 134 1.37 -0.75 -25.54
N ASP A 135 2.43 -0.36 -26.27
CA ASP A 135 2.88 1.02 -26.46
C ASP A 135 1.78 1.83 -27.16
N ASN A 136 1.20 1.28 -28.22
CA ASN A 136 0.08 1.90 -28.95
C ASN A 136 -1.21 2.03 -28.10
N HIS A 137 -1.43 1.11 -27.13
CA HIS A 137 -2.55 1.14 -26.20
C HIS A 137 -2.16 1.62 -24.78
N ARG A 138 -1.09 2.41 -24.65
CA ARG A 138 -0.57 2.87 -23.34
C ARG A 138 -1.61 3.55 -22.46
N CYS A 139 -2.49 4.35 -23.05
CA CYS A 139 -3.55 5.03 -22.33
C CYS A 139 -4.51 4.03 -21.66
N GLY A 140 -4.92 2.98 -22.39
CA GLY A 140 -5.78 1.93 -21.86
C GLY A 140 -5.09 1.10 -20.78
N LEU A 141 -3.83 0.71 -21.00
CA LEU A 141 -3.03 -0.02 -20.02
C LEU A 141 -2.85 0.77 -18.72
N GLN A 142 -2.55 2.07 -18.82
CA GLN A 142 -2.40 2.95 -17.66
C GLN A 142 -3.69 3.06 -16.86
N TRP A 143 -4.83 3.26 -17.53
CA TRP A 143 -6.13 3.32 -16.85
C TRP A 143 -6.49 2.01 -16.15
N ILE A 144 -6.34 0.88 -16.83
CA ILE A 144 -6.61 -0.44 -16.25
C ILE A 144 -5.69 -0.68 -15.05
N THR A 145 -4.39 -0.41 -15.21
CA THR A 145 -3.40 -0.60 -14.13
C THR A 145 -3.70 0.32 -12.93
N LEU A 146 -4.13 1.56 -13.17
CA LEU A 146 -4.51 2.50 -12.11
C LEU A 146 -5.72 1.98 -11.32
N VAL A 147 -6.75 1.49 -12.00
CA VAL A 147 -7.94 0.93 -11.35
C VAL A 147 -7.56 -0.27 -10.48
N PHE A 148 -6.76 -1.20 -11.01
CA PHE A 148 -6.30 -2.36 -10.24
C PHE A 148 -5.35 -1.98 -9.09
N ALA A 149 -4.48 -0.99 -9.29
CA ALA A 149 -3.58 -0.48 -8.24
C ALA A 149 -4.36 0.08 -7.04
N LEU A 150 -5.35 0.95 -7.31
CA LEU A 150 -6.21 1.50 -6.27
C LEU A 150 -7.09 0.43 -5.65
N THR A 151 -7.58 -0.52 -6.45
CA THR A 151 -8.39 -1.65 -5.95
C THR A 151 -7.58 -2.50 -4.97
N ILE A 152 -6.31 -2.80 -5.25
CA ILE A 152 -5.45 -3.56 -4.32
C ILE A 152 -5.18 -2.77 -3.05
N CYS A 153 -4.87 -1.47 -3.16
CA CYS A 153 -4.69 -0.63 -1.98
C CYS A 153 -5.96 -0.61 -1.11
N ALA A 154 -7.14 -0.38 -1.69
CA ALA A 154 -8.40 -0.39 -0.95
C ALA A 154 -8.72 -1.78 -0.38
N TYR A 155 -8.49 -2.82 -1.18
CA TYR A 155 -8.71 -4.22 -0.81
C TYR A 155 -7.94 -4.61 0.45
N THR A 156 -6.67 -4.21 0.58
CA THR A 156 -5.90 -4.50 1.79
C THR A 156 -6.56 -3.92 3.05
N GLY A 157 -7.16 -2.73 2.96
CA GLY A 157 -7.95 -2.15 4.05
C GLY A 157 -9.30 -2.85 4.26
N PHE A 158 -10.00 -3.26 3.19
CA PHE A 158 -11.24 -4.04 3.31
C PHE A 158 -11.01 -5.42 3.95
N LEU A 159 -9.90 -6.07 3.65
CA LEU A 159 -9.53 -7.36 4.23
C LEU A 159 -9.41 -7.24 5.74
N ILE A 160 -8.70 -6.20 6.21
CA ILE A 160 -8.61 -5.90 7.63
C ILE A 160 -10.00 -5.56 8.17
N SER A 161 -10.73 -4.62 7.56
CA SER A 161 -12.04 -4.16 8.04
C SER A 161 -13.13 -5.21 8.10
N ALA A 162 -13.03 -6.29 7.32
CA ALA A 162 -13.95 -7.41 7.36
C ALA A 162 -13.81 -8.27 8.62
N LEU A 163 -12.78 -8.04 9.46
CA LEU A 163 -12.63 -8.67 10.76
C LEU A 163 -13.60 -8.04 11.78
N ILE A 164 -14.85 -8.50 11.76
CA ILE A 164 -15.96 -8.05 12.63
C ILE A 164 -15.61 -8.18 14.13
N ARG A 165 -14.64 -9.03 14.48
CA ARG A 165 -14.23 -9.31 15.86
C ARG A 165 -13.57 -8.13 16.58
N PHE A 166 -13.06 -7.13 15.87
CA PHE A 166 -12.26 -6.04 16.47
C PHE A 166 -12.83 -4.64 16.14
N PRO A 167 -13.37 -3.90 17.12
CA PRO A 167 -14.00 -2.58 16.90
C PRO A 167 -13.09 -1.52 16.27
N LEU A 168 -11.77 -1.62 16.51
CA LEU A 168 -10.75 -0.73 15.94
C LEU A 168 -10.53 -0.95 14.45
N ILE A 169 -10.77 -2.18 14.01
CA ILE A 169 -10.56 -2.62 12.64
C ILE A 169 -11.87 -2.53 11.83
N ASN A 170 -13.03 -2.70 12.45
CA ASN A 170 -14.35 -2.57 11.79
C ASN A 170 -14.77 -1.10 11.62
N GLN A 171 -13.99 -0.32 10.87
CA GLN A 171 -14.26 1.08 10.56
C GLN A 171 -14.32 1.27 9.05
N ALA A 172 -15.42 1.87 8.57
CA ALA A 172 -15.62 2.14 7.14
C ALA A 172 -14.54 3.05 6.52
N VAL A 173 -13.79 3.79 7.35
CA VAL A 173 -12.73 4.70 6.94
C VAL A 173 -11.40 3.98 6.66
N LEU A 174 -11.24 2.73 7.12
CA LEU A 174 -9.99 1.99 7.05
C LEU A 174 -9.50 1.73 5.60
N PRO A 175 -10.36 1.33 4.64
CA PRO A 175 -9.96 1.24 3.23
C PRO A 175 -9.44 2.57 2.66
N ALA A 176 -10.07 3.70 3.00
CA ALA A 176 -9.64 5.02 2.56
C ALA A 176 -8.27 5.40 3.14
N LEU A 177 -8.05 5.10 4.43
CA LEU A 177 -6.76 5.29 5.09
C LEU A 177 -5.64 4.46 4.42
N PHE A 178 -5.92 3.22 4.02
CA PHE A 178 -4.96 2.35 3.35
C PHE A 178 -4.60 2.82 1.94
N VAL A 179 -5.57 3.39 1.22
CA VAL A 179 -5.31 4.04 -0.08
C VAL A 179 -4.47 5.29 0.10
N ALA A 180 -4.84 6.19 1.01
CA ALA A 180 -4.09 7.43 1.23
C ALA A 180 -2.64 7.15 1.68
N SER A 181 -2.47 6.29 2.71
CA SER A 181 -1.16 5.84 3.19
C SER A 181 -0.34 5.07 2.16
N GLY A 182 -0.99 4.27 1.31
CA GLY A 182 -0.35 3.62 0.17
C GLY A 182 0.18 4.64 -0.83
N LEU A 183 -0.63 5.63 -1.20
CA LEU A 183 -0.24 6.70 -2.12
C LEU A 183 0.94 7.50 -1.55
N SER A 184 0.92 7.91 -0.27
CA SER A 184 2.01 8.66 0.36
C SER A 184 3.32 7.86 0.48
N ALA A 185 3.26 6.61 0.93
CA ALA A 185 4.45 5.76 0.97
C ALA A 185 4.98 5.47 -0.45
N GLY A 186 4.06 5.32 -1.42
CA GLY A 186 4.36 5.11 -2.83
C GLY A 186 5.01 6.33 -3.50
N THR A 187 4.51 7.55 -3.23
CA THR A 187 5.12 8.81 -3.71
C THR A 187 6.54 8.93 -3.16
N ALA A 188 6.72 8.72 -1.86
CA ALA A 188 8.01 8.81 -1.18
C ALA A 188 9.02 7.79 -1.75
N ALA A 189 8.60 6.53 -1.91
CA ALA A 189 9.44 5.48 -2.49
C ALA A 189 9.82 5.79 -3.94
N ALA A 190 8.84 6.17 -4.78
CA ALA A 190 9.06 6.52 -6.18
C ALA A 190 10.04 7.69 -6.33
N LYS A 191 9.91 8.73 -5.50
CA LYS A 191 10.82 9.88 -5.45
C LYS A 191 12.25 9.50 -5.09
N MET A 192 12.44 8.68 -4.06
CA MET A 192 13.78 8.24 -3.64
C MET A 192 14.49 7.44 -4.73
N VAL A 193 13.77 6.53 -5.39
CA VAL A 193 14.34 5.70 -6.46
C VAL A 193 14.53 6.47 -7.77
N ALA A 194 13.64 7.41 -8.11
CA ALA A 194 13.83 8.29 -9.26
C ALA A 194 15.10 9.15 -9.11
N ALA A 195 15.31 9.76 -7.93
CA ALA A 195 16.50 10.54 -7.64
C ALA A 195 17.78 9.68 -7.55
N GLY A 196 17.69 8.48 -6.98
CA GLY A 196 18.85 7.61 -6.74
C GLY A 196 19.31 6.77 -7.94
N MET A 197 18.38 6.20 -8.70
CA MET A 197 18.69 5.26 -9.79
C MET A 197 18.59 5.88 -11.19
N PHE A 198 17.76 6.92 -11.37
CA PHE A 198 17.52 7.52 -12.68
C PHE A 198 18.10 8.94 -12.82
N GLY A 199 18.79 9.44 -11.78
CA GLY A 199 19.52 10.71 -11.84
C GLY A 199 18.63 11.93 -12.10
N GLU A 200 17.35 11.85 -11.73
CA GLU A 200 16.42 12.95 -11.95
C GLU A 200 16.76 14.15 -11.06
N ASP A 201 16.82 15.35 -11.64
CA ASP A 201 17.08 16.58 -10.89
C ASP A 201 16.03 16.75 -9.79
N GLN A 202 16.50 16.91 -8.55
CA GLN A 202 15.65 17.05 -7.35
C GLN A 202 14.68 18.26 -7.39
N HIS A 203 14.80 19.11 -8.41
CA HIS A 203 13.98 20.29 -8.66
C HIS A 203 13.17 20.23 -9.96
N SER A 204 13.04 19.04 -10.57
CA SER A 204 12.23 18.84 -11.78
C SER A 204 10.78 19.31 -11.55
N ALA A 205 10.13 19.77 -12.62
CA ALA A 205 8.73 20.19 -12.56
C ALA A 205 7.80 19.05 -12.11
N ASP A 206 8.25 17.80 -12.18
CA ASP A 206 7.52 16.61 -11.77
C ASP A 206 7.63 16.42 -10.25
N GLN A 207 8.82 16.63 -9.69
CA GLN A 207 9.05 16.56 -8.25
C GLN A 207 8.32 17.66 -7.47
N LYS A 208 8.16 18.86 -8.06
CA LYS A 208 7.34 19.94 -7.46
C LYS A 208 5.86 19.60 -7.43
N VAL A 209 5.32 19.01 -8.50
CA VAL A 209 3.92 18.58 -8.55
C VAL A 209 3.68 17.44 -7.57
N LEU A 210 4.62 16.50 -7.49
CA LEU A 210 4.52 15.37 -6.58
C LEU A 210 4.62 15.79 -5.11
N HIS A 211 5.50 16.74 -4.80
CA HIS A 211 5.58 17.32 -3.47
C HIS A 211 4.33 18.14 -3.10
N GLY A 212 3.74 18.84 -4.07
CA GLY A 212 2.43 19.48 -3.89
C GLY A 212 1.30 18.49 -3.64
N ALA A 213 1.36 17.29 -4.25
CA ALA A 213 0.40 16.21 -4.07
C ALA A 213 0.55 15.48 -2.72
N GLU A 214 1.73 15.50 -2.09
CA GLU A 214 1.93 14.92 -0.75
C GLU A 214 1.09 15.63 0.32
N TRP A 215 0.90 16.95 0.21
CA TRP A 215 0.15 17.73 1.20
C TRP A 215 -1.34 17.33 1.32
N PRO A 216 -2.13 17.23 0.22
CA PRO A 216 -3.50 16.75 0.30
C PRO A 216 -3.60 15.27 0.68
N ILE A 217 -2.64 14.41 0.29
CA ILE A 217 -2.63 13.00 0.70
C ILE A 217 -2.42 12.90 2.21
N MET A 218 -1.43 13.61 2.75
CA MET A 218 -1.14 13.65 4.18
C MET A 218 -2.30 14.25 4.99
N ALA A 219 -2.98 15.27 4.45
CA ALA A 219 -4.19 15.81 5.05
C ALA A 219 -5.34 14.79 5.06
N ALA A 220 -5.52 14.02 3.98
CA ALA A 220 -6.52 12.96 3.90
C ALA A 220 -6.24 11.82 4.91
N GLU A 221 -4.97 11.44 5.10
CA GLU A 221 -4.55 10.47 6.11
C GLU A 221 -4.84 10.96 7.53
N ALA A 222 -4.43 12.19 7.85
CA ALA A 222 -4.67 12.80 9.16
C ALA A 222 -6.16 12.90 9.46
N LEU A 223 -6.98 13.26 8.45
CA LEU A 223 -8.43 13.29 8.56
C LEU A 223 -9.02 11.90 8.79
N CYS A 224 -8.53 10.86 8.10
CA CYS A 224 -8.97 9.48 8.30
C CYS A 224 -8.62 8.97 9.72
N ILE A 225 -7.41 9.27 10.20
CA ILE A 225 -6.98 8.95 11.57
C ILE A 225 -7.86 9.67 12.58
N PHE A 226 -8.15 10.95 12.36
CA PHE A 226 -9.04 11.74 13.20
C PHE A 226 -10.46 11.15 13.24
N MET A 227 -11.01 10.74 12.09
CA MET A 227 -12.32 10.09 12.03
C MET A 227 -12.33 8.77 12.80
N ILE A 228 -11.28 7.94 12.71
CA ILE A 228 -11.16 6.71 13.48
C ILE A 228 -11.10 7.03 14.98
N ALA A 229 -10.33 8.04 15.39
CA ALA A 229 -10.25 8.44 16.79
C ALA A 229 -11.63 8.88 17.32
N VAL A 230 -12.34 9.75 16.59
CA VAL A 230 -13.70 10.18 16.97
C VAL A 230 -14.65 8.98 17.07
N ALA A 231 -14.67 8.11 16.05
CA ALA A 231 -15.53 6.93 16.03
C ALA A 231 -15.28 5.98 17.22
N LEU A 232 -14.03 5.88 17.67
CA LEU A 232 -13.67 5.07 18.84
C LEU A 232 -14.07 5.72 20.16
N PHE A 233 -13.87 7.03 20.31
CA PHE A 233 -14.27 7.75 21.52
C PHE A 233 -15.80 7.83 21.70
N THR A 234 -16.55 7.97 20.60
CA THR A 234 -18.03 8.04 20.61
C THR A 234 -18.70 6.68 20.47
N GLY A 235 -17.91 5.61 20.30
CA GLY A 235 -18.40 4.26 20.05
C GLY A 235 -18.85 3.51 21.31
N ASN A 236 -19.20 2.24 21.13
CA ASN A 236 -19.63 1.34 22.20
C ASN A 236 -18.52 1.10 23.24
N ALA A 237 -18.84 0.51 24.40
CA ALA A 237 -17.85 0.22 25.45
C ALA A 237 -16.60 -0.54 24.93
N ALA A 238 -16.77 -1.47 23.99
CA ALA A 238 -15.67 -2.16 23.32
C ALA A 238 -14.78 -1.24 22.44
N ALA A 239 -15.37 -0.22 21.81
CA ALA A 239 -14.64 0.80 21.05
C ALA A 239 -13.89 1.78 21.98
N GLN A 240 -14.47 2.10 23.15
CA GLN A 240 -13.80 2.91 24.17
C GLN A 240 -12.63 2.16 24.82
N HIS A 241 -12.73 0.84 25.00
CA HIS A 241 -11.60 -0.01 25.38
C HIS A 241 -10.51 -0.03 24.29
N ALA A 242 -10.90 -0.10 23.02
CA ALA A 242 -9.95 0.03 21.92
C ALA A 242 -9.32 1.43 21.81
N ALA A 243 -10.02 2.49 22.26
CA ALA A 243 -9.47 3.84 22.35
C ALA A 243 -8.32 3.94 23.37
N GLN A 244 -8.30 3.09 24.41
CA GLN A 244 -7.17 3.01 25.35
C GLN A 244 -5.87 2.59 24.66
N ALA A 245 -5.94 1.91 23.50
CA ALA A 245 -4.77 1.61 22.68
C ALA A 245 -4.02 2.87 22.19
N PHE A 246 -4.71 4.01 22.08
CA PHE A 246 -4.12 5.30 21.69
C PHE A 246 -3.55 6.08 22.88
N CYS A 247 -4.05 5.83 24.09
CA CYS A 247 -3.72 6.63 25.27
C CYS A 247 -2.74 5.92 26.22
N THR A 248 -2.71 4.59 26.25
CA THR A 248 -1.96 3.82 27.23
C THR A 248 -1.32 2.56 26.61
N GLY A 249 -0.05 2.32 26.93
CA GLY A 249 0.68 1.10 26.56
C GLY A 249 1.73 1.28 25.46
N THR A 250 2.45 0.19 25.17
CA THR A 250 3.54 0.13 24.19
C THR A 250 3.09 0.53 22.77
N TRP A 251 1.82 0.26 22.43
CA TRP A 251 1.22 0.59 21.15
C TRP A 251 0.88 2.09 21.00
N ALA A 252 0.58 2.78 22.11
CA ALA A 252 0.40 4.23 22.10
C ALA A 252 1.72 4.92 21.77
N THR A 253 2.85 4.45 22.31
CA THR A 253 4.18 4.94 21.93
C THR A 253 4.45 4.74 20.44
N LEU A 254 4.08 3.58 19.89
CA LEU A 254 4.26 3.30 18.45
C LEU A 254 3.40 4.21 17.57
N PHE A 255 2.19 4.56 18.01
CA PHE A 255 1.33 5.52 17.31
C PHE A 255 1.86 6.95 17.41
N TRP A 256 2.12 7.46 18.61
CA TRP A 256 2.54 8.85 18.80
C TRP A 256 3.96 9.12 18.31
N VAL A 257 4.91 8.24 18.61
CA VAL A 257 6.30 8.41 18.18
C VAL A 257 6.49 7.96 16.73
N GLY A 258 5.94 6.79 16.36
CA GLY A 258 6.13 6.22 15.03
C GLY A 258 5.26 6.87 13.96
N VAL A 259 3.94 6.93 14.17
CA VAL A 259 3.02 7.48 13.17
C VAL A 259 3.05 9.00 13.19
N VAL A 260 2.74 9.63 14.33
CA VAL A 260 2.65 11.10 14.42
C VAL A 260 4.02 11.75 14.35
N GLY A 261 4.99 11.28 15.14
CA GLY A 261 6.35 11.82 15.16
C GLY A 261 7.09 11.57 13.86
N ILE A 262 7.42 10.30 13.57
CA ILE A 262 8.26 9.93 12.42
C ILE A 262 7.49 10.07 11.10
N GLY A 263 6.21 9.71 11.05
CA GLY A 263 5.42 9.74 9.82
C GLY A 263 4.91 11.13 9.40
N PHE A 264 4.49 11.98 10.34
CA PHE A 264 3.92 13.31 10.02
C PHE A 264 4.84 14.47 10.39
N VAL A 265 5.35 14.53 11.62
CA VAL A 265 6.10 15.69 12.13
C VAL A 265 7.46 15.82 11.46
N ILE A 266 8.24 14.73 11.39
CA ILE A 266 9.58 14.75 10.80
C ILE A 266 9.54 15.18 9.32
N PRO A 267 8.66 14.63 8.45
CA PRO A 267 8.56 15.06 7.06
C PRO A 267 8.17 16.53 6.91
N VAL A 268 7.25 17.03 7.73
CA VAL A 268 6.82 18.44 7.70
C VAL A 268 7.94 19.40 8.13
N VAL A 269 8.71 19.05 9.16
CA VAL A 269 9.81 19.88 9.66
C VAL A 269 10.96 19.90 8.65
N LEU A 270 11.33 18.73 8.14
CA LEU A 270 12.43 18.57 7.19
C LEU A 270 12.11 19.12 5.79
N CYS A 271 10.82 19.28 5.45
CA CYS A 271 10.37 19.94 4.22
C CYS A 271 10.94 21.37 4.05
N LYS A 272 11.25 22.06 5.17
CA LYS A 272 11.88 23.39 5.15
C LYS A 272 13.39 23.38 4.90
N ALA A 273 14.05 22.23 5.05
CA ALA A 273 15.50 22.11 4.89
C ALA A 273 15.85 21.64 3.47
N LYS A 274 16.62 22.45 2.74
CA LYS A 274 17.09 22.11 1.39
C LYS A 274 18.38 21.29 1.48
N GLY A 275 18.29 19.98 1.23
CA GLY A 275 19.47 19.12 1.11
C GLY A 275 19.13 17.72 0.59
N SER A 276 20.02 17.13 -0.20
CA SER A 276 19.84 15.76 -0.74
C SER A 276 19.68 14.72 0.36
N GLY A 277 20.43 14.83 1.47
CA GLY A 277 20.29 13.93 2.62
C GLY A 277 18.93 14.07 3.31
N THR A 278 18.40 15.30 3.38
CA THR A 278 17.08 15.60 3.93
C THR A 278 15.95 15.00 3.10
N PHE A 279 16.13 14.93 1.77
CA PHE A 279 15.18 14.33 0.85
C PHE A 279 15.05 12.81 1.03
N TYR A 280 16.19 12.10 1.12
CA TYR A 280 16.16 10.66 1.41
C TYR A 280 15.66 10.38 2.83
N LEU A 281 16.02 11.21 3.80
CA LEU A 281 15.58 11.07 5.19
C LEU A 281 14.07 11.27 5.32
N THR A 282 13.49 12.29 4.67
CA THR A 282 12.03 12.50 4.66
C THR A 282 11.30 11.34 3.99
N GLY A 283 11.82 10.84 2.86
CA GLY A 283 11.25 9.68 2.18
C GLY A 283 11.28 8.42 3.06
N LEU A 284 12.42 8.14 3.71
CA LEU A 284 12.56 6.99 4.62
C LEU A 284 11.65 7.12 5.84
N CYS A 285 11.57 8.30 6.45
CA CYS A 285 10.68 8.56 7.59
C CYS A 285 9.21 8.38 7.23
N SER A 286 8.76 8.84 6.06
CA SER A 286 7.39 8.59 5.59
C SER A 286 7.11 7.09 5.42
N VAL A 287 8.00 6.36 4.74
CA VAL A 287 7.87 4.90 4.55
C VAL A 287 7.84 4.15 5.89
N VAL A 288 8.72 4.51 6.84
CA VAL A 288 8.76 3.92 8.18
C VAL A 288 7.50 4.26 8.98
N GLY A 289 7.05 5.51 8.95
CA GLY A 289 5.81 5.94 9.62
C GLY A 289 4.59 5.18 9.13
N MET A 290 4.51 4.90 7.82
CA MET A 290 3.42 4.11 7.24
C MET A 290 3.51 2.61 7.57
N MET A 291 4.71 2.05 7.70
CA MET A 291 4.89 0.70 8.25
C MET A 291 4.39 0.65 9.70
N CYS A 292 4.76 1.63 10.53
CA CYS A 292 4.30 1.74 11.90
C CYS A 292 2.77 1.88 11.97
N LEU A 293 2.14 2.64 11.08
CA LEU A 293 0.68 2.78 11.03
C LEU A 293 0.00 1.44 10.75
N ARG A 294 0.52 0.65 9.80
CA ARG A 294 -0.06 -0.66 9.47
C ARG A 294 0.14 -1.69 10.59
N LEU A 295 1.31 -1.68 11.22
CA LEU A 295 1.58 -2.50 12.40
C LEU A 295 0.67 -2.11 13.55
N PHE A 296 0.49 -0.81 13.80
CA PHE A 296 -0.42 -0.32 14.83
C PHE A 296 -1.85 -0.81 14.59
N ILE A 297 -2.41 -0.64 13.39
CA ILE A 297 -3.79 -1.07 13.10
C ILE A 297 -3.97 -2.58 13.29
N LEU A 298 -3.03 -3.39 12.79
CA LEU A 298 -3.13 -4.85 12.88
C LEU A 298 -2.95 -5.36 14.31
N TYR A 299 -1.91 -4.90 15.01
CA TYR A 299 -1.60 -5.41 16.34
C TYR A 299 -2.48 -4.79 17.41
N ALA A 300 -2.68 -3.47 17.42
CA ALA A 300 -3.57 -2.81 18.38
C ALA A 300 -5.01 -3.30 18.18
N GLY A 301 -5.43 -3.55 16.94
CA GLY A 301 -6.73 -4.15 16.67
C GLY A 301 -6.89 -5.54 17.28
N GLN A 302 -5.84 -6.37 17.29
CA GLN A 302 -5.90 -7.74 17.84
C GLN A 302 -5.70 -7.82 19.35
N THR A 303 -4.89 -6.95 19.95
CA THR A 303 -4.60 -6.99 21.39
C THR A 303 -5.69 -6.36 22.25
N TYR A 304 -6.48 -5.43 21.68
CA TYR A 304 -7.56 -4.73 22.38
C TYR A 304 -8.96 -5.19 21.96
N GLY A 305 -9.07 -6.35 21.31
CA GLY A 305 -10.35 -7.03 21.13
C GLY A 305 -10.77 -7.77 22.38
N ILE A 306 -11.99 -7.50 22.82
CA ILE A 306 -12.68 -8.26 23.87
C ILE A 306 -13.23 -9.55 23.26
#